data_AF-A0A956NHX1-F1
#
_entry.id   AF-A0A956NHX1-F1
#
_cell.length_a   1.000
_cell.length_b   1.000
_cell.length_c   1.000
_cell.angle_alpha   90.00
_cell.angle_beta   90.00
_cell.angle_gamma   90.00
#
_symmetry.space_group_name_H-M   'P 1'
#
loop_
_entity.id
_entity.type
_entity.pdbx_description
1 polymer ?
#
loop_
_entity_poly.entity_id
_entity_poly.type
_entity_poly.pdbx_seq_one_letter_code
_entity_poly.pdbx_strand_id
1 'polypeptide(L)'
;MNLPSSNRIHSPDWLFERVFLGALSLLVLGIGCGLPADEEAGLASSQPPEAPVPVADDSAPRARLLLPSFSTGPLPTVGPRMYCRWDAFDQPGDLQNAPQAPSGFEYKLVEILPTYTDEDVEYEFFYADNLLLEDGNDPTAWIPVGPDVRALTVEFPSLGYRAFAVRAVDAMGQGEEVLERHRNYESFLVTSDFPNPELTVLRPSGYHYRFEESDDVWTTSVVPGVDFDLSWLVDASHYGAPPGQTKYAFDIADPEDDAISSPNGIGGWTDWARRDGIASPIRFGVEEAGTEHVLYVRARDGFEDSDFEILATIRIQVAPITFDRFALIVDDTKSVGTDDEHDAYVDEVLAARLREIGSVDYFDVYGDPEGYSPHPIPLELLGRYQVVLWHTNRNLNPRSGLELSQNALGAYMSAGGRVFLIGGRLAGLALDDFSYPKEFSMEYDWRGTFVWDRLHYEDTIVGVPTSGSSM
;
A
#
# COMPACT_ATOMS: atom_id res chain seq x y z
N MET A 1 52.09 -32.62 -21.67
CA MET A 1 51.44 -31.64 -22.58
C MET A 1 50.69 -30.68 -21.68
N ASN A 2 51.21 -29.48 -21.53
CA ASN A 2 50.75 -28.49 -20.54
C ASN A 2 49.77 -27.53 -21.20
N LEU A 3 48.61 -27.35 -20.57
CA LEU A 3 47.61 -26.33 -20.89
C LEU A 3 48.03 -24.97 -20.27
N PRO A 4 47.66 -23.84 -20.88
CA PRO A 4 48.05 -22.52 -20.39
C PRO A 4 47.17 -22.09 -19.21
N SER A 5 47.83 -21.49 -18.21
CA SER A 5 47.23 -20.87 -17.04
C SER A 5 46.37 -19.66 -17.40
N SER A 6 45.16 -19.62 -16.84
CA SER A 6 44.20 -18.53 -16.89
C SER A 6 44.75 -17.22 -16.31
N ASN A 7 44.59 -16.13 -17.06
CA ASN A 7 44.77 -14.76 -16.58
C ASN A 7 43.76 -14.47 -15.46
N ARG A 8 44.25 -14.29 -14.23
CA ARG A 8 43.49 -13.63 -13.16
C ARG A 8 43.46 -12.13 -13.46
N ILE A 9 42.27 -11.60 -13.68
CA ILE A 9 42.02 -10.15 -13.63
C ILE A 9 42.11 -9.76 -12.15
N HIS A 10 43.08 -8.91 -11.82
CA HIS A 10 43.19 -8.30 -10.49
C HIS A 10 42.10 -7.23 -10.34
N SER A 11 41.28 -7.31 -9.28
CA SER A 11 40.33 -6.26 -8.92
C SER A 11 41.08 -5.02 -8.40
N PRO A 12 40.64 -3.79 -8.72
CA PRO A 12 41.26 -2.54 -8.28
C PRO A 12 40.71 -2.06 -6.92
N ASP A 13 40.45 -2.95 -5.97
CA ASP A 13 39.79 -2.59 -4.69
C ASP A 13 40.70 -1.73 -3.78
N TRP A 14 42.02 -1.76 -3.96
CA TRP A 14 42.98 -1.09 -3.08
C TRP A 14 43.24 0.39 -3.38
N LEU A 15 42.82 0.89 -4.55
CA LEU A 15 43.01 2.29 -4.95
C LEU A 15 41.90 3.22 -4.44
N PHE A 16 40.71 2.67 -4.18
CA PHE A 16 39.54 3.40 -3.71
C PHE A 16 39.67 3.84 -2.23
N GLU A 17 40.27 3.00 -1.38
CA GLU A 17 40.45 3.29 0.05
C GLU A 17 41.35 4.52 0.32
N ARG A 18 42.38 4.76 -0.50
CA ARG A 18 43.37 5.81 -0.22
C ARG A 18 42.99 7.20 -0.70
N VAL A 19 42.16 7.31 -1.74
CA VAL A 19 41.74 8.61 -2.28
C VAL A 19 40.64 9.22 -1.41
N PHE A 20 39.74 8.40 -0.85
CA PHE A 20 38.64 8.88 0.00
C PHE A 20 39.09 9.21 1.45
N LEU A 21 39.98 8.41 2.04
CA LEU A 21 40.49 8.64 3.40
C LEU A 21 41.49 9.83 3.50
N GLY A 22 42.13 10.20 2.40
CA GLY A 22 43.09 11.32 2.37
C GLY A 22 42.47 12.71 2.49
N ALA A 23 41.20 12.86 2.10
CA ALA A 23 40.50 14.15 2.13
C ALA A 23 39.86 14.48 3.50
N LEU A 24 39.58 13.48 4.35
CA LEU A 24 38.79 13.67 5.58
C LEU A 24 39.59 13.72 6.89
N SER A 25 40.88 13.36 6.90
CA SER A 25 41.58 12.98 8.15
C SER A 25 42.32 14.11 8.90
N LEU A 26 42.04 15.40 8.64
CA LEU A 26 42.90 16.51 9.12
C LEU A 26 42.29 17.46 10.17
N LEU A 27 41.17 17.12 10.84
CA LEU A 27 40.56 18.07 11.79
C LEU A 27 39.84 17.40 12.98
N VAL A 28 40.58 17.05 14.04
CA VAL A 28 39.98 16.76 15.36
C VAL A 28 40.95 17.16 16.48
N LEU A 29 40.62 18.19 17.26
CA LEU A 29 41.00 18.35 18.67
C LEU A 29 40.14 19.43 19.37
N GLY A 30 39.30 19.02 20.33
CA GLY A 30 39.09 19.73 21.61
C GLY A 30 37.73 20.38 21.99
N ILE A 31 37.13 19.87 23.10
CA ILE A 31 36.36 20.57 24.19
C ILE A 31 34.93 21.07 23.82
N GLY A 32 33.83 21.05 24.59
CA GLY A 32 33.44 20.65 25.96
C GLY A 32 32.24 21.51 26.48
N CYS A 33 31.24 20.88 27.13
CA CYS A 33 30.22 21.38 28.11
C CYS A 33 28.98 22.22 27.70
N GLY A 34 27.81 21.87 28.30
CA GLY A 34 26.80 22.83 28.82
C GLY A 34 25.30 22.54 28.56
N LEU A 35 24.54 22.10 29.57
CA LEU A 35 23.06 22.11 29.69
C LEU A 35 22.58 23.42 30.37
N PRO A 36 21.30 23.82 30.24
CA PRO A 36 20.32 23.54 31.32
C PRO A 36 18.85 23.30 30.87
N ALA A 37 18.04 22.89 31.85
CA ALA A 37 16.61 22.60 31.85
C ALA A 37 15.75 23.83 32.21
N ASP A 38 14.42 23.76 32.02
CA ASP A 38 13.42 24.39 32.90
C ASP A 38 11.98 23.86 32.69
N GLU A 39 11.20 23.93 33.78
CA GLU A 39 9.81 23.51 34.03
C GLU A 39 8.76 24.57 33.57
N GLU A 40 7.50 24.17 33.37
CA GLU A 40 6.36 24.66 34.20
C GLU A 40 5.00 24.02 33.85
N ALA A 41 4.12 23.98 34.87
CA ALA A 41 2.82 23.32 34.92
C ALA A 41 1.63 24.30 34.82
N GLY A 42 0.46 23.83 34.39
CA GLY A 42 -0.79 24.60 34.34
C GLY A 42 -2.02 23.84 34.86
N LEU A 43 -2.80 24.52 35.71
CA LEU A 43 -3.90 24.02 36.56
C LEU A 43 -5.21 23.67 35.83
N ALA A 44 -5.92 22.65 36.35
CA ALA A 44 -7.30 22.30 35.98
C ALA A 44 -8.33 22.80 37.02
N SER A 45 -9.47 23.26 36.51
CA SER A 45 -10.63 23.79 37.25
C SER A 45 -11.65 22.69 37.57
N SER A 46 -12.21 22.71 38.78
CA SER A 46 -13.20 21.75 39.29
C SER A 46 -14.61 22.34 39.30
N GLN A 47 -15.54 21.67 38.63
CA GLN A 47 -16.98 21.80 38.87
C GLN A 47 -17.55 20.45 39.38
N PRO A 48 -18.49 20.46 40.34
CA PRO A 48 -19.09 19.24 40.88
C PRO A 48 -20.14 18.65 39.92
N PRO A 49 -20.28 17.31 39.84
CA PRO A 49 -21.19 16.67 38.90
C PRO A 49 -22.65 16.73 39.37
N GLU A 50 -23.56 16.98 38.43
CA GLU A 50 -25.00 16.84 38.61
C GLU A 50 -25.40 15.37 38.81
N ALA A 51 -26.46 15.14 39.57
CA ALA A 51 -26.96 13.79 39.86
C ALA A 51 -27.54 13.11 38.60
N PRO A 52 -27.23 11.83 38.35
CA PRO A 52 -27.67 11.14 37.15
C PRO A 52 -29.17 10.88 37.17
N VAL A 53 -29.81 11.18 36.05
CA VAL A 53 -31.17 10.75 35.70
C VAL A 53 -31.17 9.21 35.58
N PRO A 54 -32.18 8.48 36.08
CA PRO A 54 -32.25 7.03 35.89
C PRO A 54 -32.32 6.71 34.39
N VAL A 55 -31.23 6.12 33.88
CA VAL A 55 -31.12 5.59 32.52
C VAL A 55 -32.01 4.35 32.45
N ALA A 56 -32.81 4.24 31.38
CA ALA A 56 -33.56 3.02 31.09
C ALA A 56 -32.61 1.82 31.09
N ASP A 57 -33.09 0.66 31.53
CA ASP A 57 -32.33 -0.59 31.61
C ASP A 57 -31.82 -0.98 30.22
N ASP A 58 -30.62 -0.51 29.87
CA ASP A 58 -29.99 -0.64 28.54
C ASP A 58 -29.24 -1.99 28.40
N SER A 59 -29.68 -3.01 29.14
CA SER A 59 -29.04 -4.32 29.23
C SER A 59 -29.48 -5.31 28.15
N ALA A 60 -30.35 -4.89 27.22
CA ALA A 60 -30.79 -5.72 26.11
C ALA A 60 -29.63 -5.96 25.11
N PRO A 61 -29.50 -7.18 24.55
CA PRO A 61 -28.50 -7.45 23.54
C PRO A 61 -28.76 -6.59 22.29
N ARG A 62 -27.69 -6.15 21.62
CA ARG A 62 -27.78 -5.31 20.42
C ARG A 62 -27.08 -5.98 19.24
N ALA A 63 -27.60 -5.76 18.04
CA ALA A 63 -26.94 -6.17 16.81
C ALA A 63 -26.14 -5.02 16.20
N ARG A 64 -25.07 -5.36 15.50
CA ARG A 64 -24.35 -4.43 14.62
C ARG A 64 -24.06 -5.09 13.29
N LEU A 65 -24.52 -4.49 12.20
CA LEU A 65 -24.11 -4.86 10.85
C LEU A 65 -22.62 -4.55 10.67
N LEU A 66 -21.91 -5.54 10.14
CA LEU A 66 -20.53 -5.44 9.68
C LEU A 66 -20.58 -5.27 8.16
N LEU A 67 -21.19 -4.17 7.71
CA LEU A 67 -21.31 -3.91 6.30
C LEU A 67 -19.93 -3.71 5.69
N PRO A 68 -19.76 -4.10 4.41
CA PRO A 68 -18.61 -3.67 3.66
C PRO A 68 -18.50 -2.14 3.68
N SER A 69 -17.29 -1.60 3.48
CA SER A 69 -17.02 -0.16 3.46
C SER A 69 -17.72 0.50 2.28
N PHE A 70 -19.04 0.67 2.39
CA PHE A 70 -19.82 1.47 1.48
C PHE A 70 -19.22 2.87 1.45
N SER A 71 -19.01 3.41 0.25
CA SER A 71 -18.53 4.79 0.14
C SER A 71 -19.47 5.70 0.94
N THR A 72 -18.93 6.72 1.58
CA THR A 72 -19.63 7.65 2.49
C THR A 72 -20.69 8.51 1.81
N GLY A 73 -21.17 8.11 0.62
CA GLY A 73 -22.31 8.71 -0.05
C GLY A 73 -23.62 8.46 0.71
N PRO A 74 -24.65 9.28 0.45
CA PRO A 74 -25.92 9.23 1.18
C PRO A 74 -26.72 7.94 0.95
N LEU A 75 -26.39 7.16 -0.08
CA LEU A 75 -27.00 5.87 -0.36
C LEU A 75 -26.04 4.98 -1.17
N PRO A 76 -25.47 3.91 -0.59
CA PRO A 76 -24.64 2.98 -1.34
C PRO A 76 -25.40 2.26 -2.45
N THR A 77 -24.66 1.83 -3.46
CA THR A 77 -25.17 1.01 -4.56
C THR A 77 -24.63 -0.41 -4.41
N VAL A 78 -25.50 -1.40 -4.55
CA VAL A 78 -25.16 -2.82 -4.43
C VAL A 78 -25.66 -3.60 -5.64
N GLY A 79 -25.02 -4.73 -5.90
CA GLY A 79 -25.47 -5.67 -6.93
C GLY A 79 -26.78 -6.39 -6.55
N PRO A 80 -27.27 -7.33 -7.39
CA PRO A 80 -28.46 -8.14 -7.13
C PRO A 80 -28.26 -9.16 -6.00
N ARG A 81 -27.04 -9.28 -5.48
CA ARG A 81 -26.70 -10.11 -4.32
C ARG A 81 -25.86 -9.28 -3.34
N MET A 82 -26.10 -9.45 -2.05
CA MET A 82 -25.34 -8.78 -1.00
C MET A 82 -24.99 -9.76 0.13
N TYR A 83 -23.72 -9.81 0.49
CA TYR A 83 -23.24 -10.55 1.64
C TYR A 83 -23.33 -9.70 2.90
N CYS A 84 -24.33 -9.99 3.72
CA CYS A 84 -24.59 -9.29 4.96
C CYS A 84 -23.88 -10.01 6.09
N ARG A 85 -23.13 -9.28 6.91
CA ARG A 85 -22.54 -9.78 8.15
C ARG A 85 -23.01 -8.93 9.31
N TRP A 86 -23.09 -9.51 10.50
CA TRP A 86 -23.36 -8.78 11.74
C TRP A 86 -22.67 -9.45 12.91
N ASP A 87 -22.61 -8.72 14.02
CA ASP A 87 -22.17 -9.23 15.32
C ASP A 87 -23.10 -8.78 16.44
N ALA A 88 -22.94 -9.42 17.60
CA ALA A 88 -23.46 -8.88 18.85
C ALA A 88 -22.60 -7.68 19.26
N PHE A 89 -23.26 -6.57 19.61
CA PHE A 89 -22.60 -5.34 20.00
C PHE A 89 -22.87 -5.05 21.48
N ASP A 90 -21.81 -5.04 22.28
CA ASP A 90 -21.86 -4.54 23.65
C ASP A 90 -21.55 -3.04 23.64
N GLN A 91 -22.39 -2.23 24.29
CA GLN A 91 -22.04 -0.82 24.50
C GLN A 91 -20.79 -0.75 25.39
N PRO A 92 -19.69 -0.10 24.95
CA PRO A 92 -18.44 -0.02 25.72
C PRO A 92 -18.53 0.85 27.01
N GLY A 93 -19.73 1.30 27.40
CA GLY A 93 -19.97 2.11 28.59
C GLY A 93 -20.49 1.35 29.81
N ASP A 94 -21.07 0.15 29.65
CA ASP A 94 -21.82 -0.51 30.71
C ASP A 94 -21.04 -1.68 31.34
N LEU A 95 -19.79 -1.40 31.75
CA LEU A 95 -18.87 -2.36 32.37
C LEU A 95 -19.39 -3.00 33.68
N GLN A 96 -20.51 -2.53 34.21
CA GLN A 96 -21.13 -3.08 35.42
C GLN A 96 -22.07 -4.25 35.14
N ASN A 97 -22.60 -4.36 33.92
CA ASN A 97 -23.48 -5.44 33.51
C ASN A 97 -22.70 -6.44 32.66
N ALA A 98 -22.76 -7.73 33.03
CA ALA A 98 -22.16 -8.76 32.19
C ALA A 98 -22.86 -8.72 30.82
N PRO A 99 -22.11 -8.71 29.70
CA PRO A 99 -22.71 -8.65 28.38
C PRO A 99 -23.71 -9.80 28.20
N GLN A 100 -24.96 -9.46 27.89
CA GLN A 100 -25.98 -10.45 27.60
C GLN A 100 -25.76 -10.94 26.18
N ALA A 101 -25.28 -12.18 26.03
CA ALA A 101 -25.23 -12.81 24.73
C ALA A 101 -26.66 -12.93 24.17
N PRO A 102 -26.91 -12.53 22.91
CA PRO A 102 -28.21 -12.69 22.29
C PRO A 102 -28.61 -14.17 22.22
N SER A 103 -29.90 -14.46 22.41
CA SER A 103 -30.47 -15.80 22.23
C SER A 103 -30.63 -16.16 20.75
N GLY A 104 -30.63 -15.15 19.88
CA GLY A 104 -30.75 -15.26 18.44
C GLY A 104 -30.68 -13.89 17.76
N PHE A 105 -30.91 -13.88 16.46
CA PHE A 105 -31.05 -12.66 15.67
C PHE A 105 -32.29 -12.75 14.81
N GLU A 106 -32.75 -11.61 14.34
CA GLU A 106 -33.84 -11.48 13.39
C GLU A 106 -33.42 -10.53 12.28
N TYR A 107 -33.82 -10.80 11.04
CA TYR A 107 -33.52 -9.91 9.92
C TYR A 107 -34.74 -9.66 9.04
N LYS A 108 -34.71 -8.53 8.33
CA LYS A 108 -35.78 -8.10 7.44
C LYS A 108 -35.23 -7.26 6.28
N LEU A 109 -35.79 -7.47 5.09
CA LEU A 109 -35.53 -6.66 3.91
C LEU A 109 -36.83 -6.00 3.46
N VAL A 110 -36.81 -4.69 3.27
CA VAL A 110 -37.99 -3.92 2.82
C VAL A 110 -37.68 -3.10 1.57
N GLU A 111 -38.73 -2.82 0.80
CA GLU A 111 -38.68 -1.79 -0.24
C GLU A 111 -38.87 -0.41 0.39
N ILE A 112 -38.09 0.57 -0.05
CA ILE A 112 -38.18 1.96 0.40
C ILE A 112 -38.30 2.88 -0.82
N LEU A 113 -38.63 4.16 -0.60
CA LEU A 113 -38.59 5.18 -1.64
C LEU A 113 -37.34 6.05 -1.52
N PRO A 114 -36.84 6.62 -2.64
CA PRO A 114 -35.65 7.49 -2.64
C PRO A 114 -35.76 8.74 -1.76
N THR A 115 -36.97 9.13 -1.39
CA THR A 115 -37.26 10.33 -0.59
C THR A 115 -37.44 10.05 0.89
N TYR A 116 -37.30 8.80 1.33
CA TYR A 116 -37.51 8.42 2.73
C TYR A 116 -36.41 9.01 3.63
N THR A 117 -36.85 9.51 4.78
CA THR A 117 -35.99 9.83 5.91
C THR A 117 -35.68 8.57 6.72
N ASP A 118 -34.71 8.64 7.63
CA ASP A 118 -34.39 7.51 8.52
C ASP A 118 -35.63 7.05 9.33
N GLU A 119 -36.48 7.99 9.79
CA GLU A 119 -37.73 7.69 10.50
C GLU A 119 -38.75 6.94 9.60
N ASP A 120 -38.84 7.32 8.32
CA ASP A 120 -39.70 6.62 7.35
C ASP A 120 -39.20 5.19 7.10
N VAL A 121 -37.87 4.99 7.01
CA VAL A 121 -37.27 3.66 6.85
C VAL A 121 -37.50 2.79 8.07
N GLU A 122 -37.33 3.34 9.28
CA GLU A 122 -37.64 2.65 10.53
C GLU A 122 -39.11 2.21 10.58
N TYR A 123 -40.03 3.08 10.16
CA TYR A 123 -41.44 2.75 10.05
C TYR A 123 -41.68 1.55 9.12
N GLU A 124 -41.05 1.51 7.94
CA GLU A 124 -41.22 0.37 7.02
C GLU A 124 -40.75 -0.96 7.63
N PHE A 125 -39.69 -0.97 8.46
CA PHE A 125 -39.28 -2.22 9.10
C PHE A 125 -40.36 -2.81 10.03
N PHE A 126 -41.27 -2.00 10.57
CA PHE A 126 -42.38 -2.48 11.39
C PHE A 126 -43.63 -2.87 10.58
N TYR A 127 -43.88 -2.23 9.43
CA TYR A 127 -45.18 -2.35 8.75
C TYR A 127 -45.11 -2.87 7.31
N ALA A 128 -43.97 -2.76 6.63
CA ALA A 128 -43.81 -3.23 5.26
C ALA A 128 -43.70 -4.76 5.19
N ASP A 129 -44.01 -5.28 4.00
CA ASP A 129 -43.75 -6.67 3.65
C ASP A 129 -42.24 -6.93 3.60
N ASN A 130 -41.81 -7.99 4.27
CA ASN A 130 -40.48 -8.55 4.20
C ASN A 130 -40.32 -9.27 2.86
N LEU A 131 -39.48 -8.71 2.00
CA LEU A 131 -39.26 -9.20 0.64
C LEU A 131 -38.58 -10.57 0.55
N LEU A 132 -38.11 -11.12 1.68
CA LEU A 132 -37.42 -12.42 1.75
C LEU A 132 -38.33 -13.56 2.24
N LEU A 133 -39.57 -13.26 2.61
CA LEU A 133 -40.52 -14.30 3.04
C LEU A 133 -41.19 -14.98 1.86
N GLU A 134 -41.34 -16.30 1.95
CA GLU A 134 -42.15 -17.08 1.01
C GLU A 134 -43.66 -16.85 1.21
N ASP A 135 -44.42 -17.02 0.12
CA ASP A 135 -45.88 -16.91 0.10
C ASP A 135 -46.56 -17.76 1.21
N GLY A 136 -47.43 -17.12 1.99
CA GLY A 136 -48.23 -17.77 3.04
C GLY A 136 -47.72 -17.57 4.48
N ASN A 137 -46.56 -16.94 4.66
CA ASN A 137 -46.13 -16.40 5.95
C ASN A 137 -46.78 -15.04 6.22
N ASP A 138 -46.72 -14.57 7.48
CA ASP A 138 -47.05 -13.17 7.79
C ASP A 138 -46.05 -12.29 7.05
N PRO A 139 -46.46 -11.53 6.03
CA PRO A 139 -45.51 -10.82 5.19
C PRO A 139 -44.77 -9.74 5.97
N THR A 140 -45.30 -9.25 7.09
CA THR A 140 -44.63 -8.22 7.91
C THR A 140 -43.59 -8.79 8.87
N ALA A 141 -43.50 -10.12 9.00
CA ALA A 141 -42.66 -10.76 10.01
C ALA A 141 -41.16 -10.60 9.74
N TRP A 142 -40.40 -10.60 10.83
CA TRP A 142 -38.96 -10.73 10.82
C TRP A 142 -38.58 -12.21 10.70
N ILE A 143 -37.45 -12.52 10.05
CA ILE A 143 -36.98 -13.89 9.91
C ILE A 143 -36.02 -14.22 11.05
N PRO A 144 -36.36 -15.16 11.96
CA PRO A 144 -35.50 -15.52 13.08
C PRO A 144 -34.36 -16.45 12.62
N VAL A 145 -33.18 -16.26 13.21
CA VAL A 145 -32.01 -17.11 13.05
C VAL A 145 -31.35 -17.40 14.39
N GLY A 146 -30.65 -18.53 14.44
CA GLY A 146 -29.98 -18.97 15.67
C GLY A 146 -28.86 -18.02 16.12
N PRO A 147 -28.43 -18.14 17.39
CA PRO A 147 -27.42 -17.27 17.99
C PRO A 147 -26.03 -17.44 17.38
N ASP A 148 -25.80 -18.42 16.51
CA ASP A 148 -24.52 -18.66 15.83
C ASP A 148 -24.50 -18.11 14.39
N VAL A 149 -25.64 -17.65 13.87
CA VAL A 149 -25.71 -17.09 12.51
C VAL A 149 -25.25 -15.63 12.55
N ARG A 150 -24.16 -15.32 11.83
CA ARG A 150 -23.53 -14.00 11.77
C ARG A 150 -23.42 -13.43 10.35
N ALA A 151 -23.87 -14.20 9.36
CA ALA A 151 -23.79 -13.79 7.97
C ALA A 151 -24.83 -14.52 7.13
N LEU A 152 -25.28 -13.87 6.06
CA LEU A 152 -26.08 -14.47 5.00
C LEU A 152 -25.82 -13.76 3.66
N THR A 153 -26.08 -14.46 2.57
CA THR A 153 -26.18 -13.85 1.25
C THR A 153 -27.65 -13.54 0.97
N VAL A 154 -27.97 -12.27 0.76
CA VAL A 154 -29.29 -11.81 0.31
C VAL A 154 -29.29 -11.80 -1.20
N GLU A 155 -30.25 -12.47 -1.83
CA GLU A 155 -30.58 -12.28 -3.24
C GLU A 155 -31.79 -11.36 -3.35
N PHE A 156 -31.66 -10.28 -4.11
CA PHE A 156 -32.73 -9.29 -4.21
C PHE A 156 -33.74 -9.72 -5.29
N PRO A 157 -35.05 -9.77 -4.97
CA PRO A 157 -36.07 -10.21 -5.93
C PRO A 157 -36.29 -9.22 -7.08
N SER A 158 -35.90 -7.96 -6.89
CA SER A 158 -36.03 -6.89 -7.88
C SER A 158 -35.06 -5.75 -7.60
N LEU A 159 -34.71 -5.02 -8.66
CA LEU A 159 -33.91 -3.79 -8.58
C LEU A 159 -34.69 -2.65 -7.93
N GLY A 160 -34.00 -1.71 -7.28
CA GLY A 160 -34.63 -0.54 -6.65
C GLY A 160 -34.05 -0.20 -5.28
N TYR A 161 -34.69 0.74 -4.60
CA TYR A 161 -34.28 1.20 -3.28
C TYR A 161 -34.73 0.21 -2.20
N ARG A 162 -33.80 -0.22 -1.36
CA ARG A 162 -34.04 -1.24 -0.33
C ARG A 162 -33.44 -0.81 1.00
N ALA A 163 -33.95 -1.39 2.07
CA ALA A 163 -33.32 -1.33 3.38
C ALA A 163 -33.27 -2.73 4.01
N PHE A 164 -32.12 -3.06 4.61
CA PHE A 164 -31.89 -4.31 5.31
C PHE A 164 -31.57 -4.02 6.77
N ALA A 165 -32.23 -4.72 7.69
CA ALA A 165 -32.00 -4.62 9.12
C ALA A 165 -31.74 -5.99 9.74
N VAL A 166 -30.95 -5.98 10.81
CA VAL A 166 -30.77 -7.10 11.73
C VAL A 166 -30.99 -6.58 13.15
N ARG A 167 -31.69 -7.35 13.98
CA ARG A 167 -31.82 -7.07 15.41
C ARG A 167 -31.43 -8.26 16.25
N ALA A 168 -30.87 -8.00 17.43
CA ALA A 168 -30.60 -9.04 18.41
C ALA A 168 -31.89 -9.43 19.14
N VAL A 169 -31.96 -10.69 19.58
CA VAL A 169 -33.10 -11.23 20.35
C VAL A 169 -32.62 -11.58 21.75
N ASP A 170 -33.35 -11.14 22.77
CA ASP A 170 -33.04 -11.42 24.17
C ASP A 170 -33.46 -12.84 24.61
N ALA A 171 -33.17 -13.20 25.86
CA ALA A 171 -33.53 -14.52 26.40
C ALA A 171 -35.04 -14.76 26.50
N MET A 172 -35.87 -13.71 26.42
CA MET A 172 -37.33 -13.76 26.46
C MET A 172 -37.96 -13.81 25.06
N GLY A 173 -37.15 -13.75 24.00
CA GLY A 173 -37.61 -13.72 22.62
C GLY A 173 -38.03 -12.33 22.14
N GLN A 174 -37.67 -11.27 22.87
CA GLN A 174 -37.92 -9.89 22.45
C GLN A 174 -36.77 -9.41 21.58
N GLY A 175 -37.09 -8.93 20.38
CA GLY A 175 -36.13 -8.30 19.48
C GLY A 175 -35.82 -6.86 19.90
N GLU A 176 -34.61 -6.40 19.59
CA GLU A 176 -34.20 -5.00 19.74
C GLU A 176 -35.23 -4.05 19.10
N GLU A 177 -35.76 -3.11 19.88
CA GLU A 177 -36.79 -2.16 19.42
C GLU A 177 -36.20 -0.99 18.64
N VAL A 178 -34.99 -0.57 19.00
CA VAL A 178 -34.33 0.60 18.41
C VAL A 178 -33.55 0.18 17.16
N LEU A 179 -33.92 0.73 16.02
CA LEU A 179 -33.18 0.61 14.77
C LEU A 179 -32.40 1.91 14.54
N GLU A 180 -31.12 1.79 14.25
CA GLU A 180 -30.20 2.90 14.01
C GLU A 180 -29.41 2.64 12.73
N ARG A 181 -29.44 3.61 11.82
CA ARG A 181 -28.70 3.53 10.55
C ARG A 181 -27.22 3.40 10.81
N HIS A 182 -26.53 2.59 10.01
CA HIS A 182 -25.10 2.25 10.15
C HIS A 182 -24.76 1.44 11.42
N ARG A 183 -25.71 1.24 12.35
CA ARG A 183 -25.57 0.26 13.43
C ARG A 183 -26.19 -1.05 13.00
N ASN A 184 -27.50 -1.11 12.91
CA ASN A 184 -28.24 -2.36 12.79
C ASN A 184 -29.21 -2.37 11.59
N TYR A 185 -29.27 -1.27 10.83
CA TYR A 185 -29.81 -1.26 9.47
C TYR A 185 -29.01 -0.39 8.50
N GLU A 186 -29.19 -0.63 7.20
CA GLU A 186 -28.68 0.23 6.13
C GLU A 186 -29.67 0.28 4.96
N SER A 187 -29.69 1.42 4.27
CA SER A 187 -30.42 1.63 3.03
C SER A 187 -29.46 1.70 1.84
N PHE A 188 -29.89 1.16 0.69
CA PHE A 188 -29.06 1.07 -0.51
C PHE A 188 -29.91 1.00 -1.79
N LEU A 189 -29.27 1.27 -2.92
CA LEU A 189 -29.83 1.08 -4.26
C LEU A 189 -29.34 -0.25 -4.84
N VAL A 190 -30.26 -1.16 -5.16
CA VAL A 190 -29.97 -2.39 -5.89
C VAL A 190 -30.01 -2.13 -7.39
N THR A 191 -28.91 -2.39 -8.09
CA THR A 191 -28.76 -2.20 -9.54
C THR A 191 -28.20 -3.46 -10.21
N SER A 192 -28.42 -3.58 -11.52
CA SER A 192 -27.75 -4.57 -12.37
C SER A 192 -26.43 -4.06 -12.96
N ASP A 193 -26.22 -2.74 -12.91
CA ASP A 193 -25.04 -2.06 -13.43
C ASP A 193 -24.12 -1.70 -12.27
N PHE A 194 -23.22 -2.62 -11.93
CA PHE A 194 -22.26 -2.46 -10.84
C PHE A 194 -20.88 -2.96 -11.30
N PRO A 195 -19.80 -2.34 -10.78
CA PRO A 195 -18.44 -2.60 -11.20
C PRO A 195 -17.96 -4.03 -10.88
N ASN A 196 -16.90 -4.43 -11.59
CA ASN A 196 -16.13 -5.63 -11.30
C ASN A 196 -15.47 -5.54 -9.91
N PRO A 197 -15.04 -6.67 -9.30
CA PRO A 197 -14.18 -6.61 -8.13
C PRO A 197 -12.91 -5.80 -8.44
N GLU A 198 -12.42 -5.07 -7.44
CA GLU A 198 -11.18 -4.33 -7.56
C GLU A 198 -10.00 -5.24 -7.20
N LEU A 199 -8.90 -5.11 -7.94
CA LEU A 199 -7.67 -5.83 -7.64
C LEU A 199 -6.57 -4.83 -7.30
N THR A 200 -5.94 -5.00 -6.14
CA THR A 200 -4.74 -4.23 -5.77
C THR A 200 -3.55 -5.15 -5.70
N VAL A 201 -2.54 -4.91 -6.54
CA VAL A 201 -1.26 -5.60 -6.49
C VAL A 201 -0.33 -4.85 -5.54
N LEU A 202 0.37 -5.58 -4.69
CA LEU A 202 1.24 -5.08 -3.63
C LEU A 202 2.67 -5.59 -3.83
N ARG A 203 3.64 -4.74 -3.50
CA ARG A 203 5.05 -5.10 -3.37
C ARG A 203 5.51 -4.99 -1.92
N PRO A 204 6.49 -5.79 -1.47
CA PRO A 204 7.09 -5.64 -0.14
C PRO A 204 7.71 -4.25 0.11
N SER A 205 8.00 -3.47 -0.94
CA SER A 205 8.45 -2.08 -0.82
C SER A 205 7.37 -1.11 -0.32
N GLY A 206 6.12 -1.57 -0.14
CA GLY A 206 4.97 -0.72 0.19
C GLY A 206 4.30 -0.09 -1.05
N TYR A 207 4.89 -0.27 -2.23
CA TYR A 207 4.25 0.14 -3.48
C TYR A 207 3.03 -0.74 -3.78
N HIS A 208 1.97 -0.12 -4.27
CA HIS A 208 0.78 -0.81 -4.70
C HIS A 208 0.23 -0.19 -5.99
N TYR A 209 -0.48 -1.00 -6.77
CA TYR A 209 -1.20 -0.57 -7.95
C TYR A 209 -2.61 -1.17 -7.91
N ARG A 210 -3.62 -0.31 -7.98
CA ARG A 210 -5.03 -0.71 -8.02
C ARG A 210 -5.49 -0.71 -9.47
N PHE A 211 -6.02 -1.84 -9.91
CA PHE A 211 -6.70 -2.00 -11.18
C PHE A 211 -8.16 -1.63 -10.98
N GLU A 212 -8.65 -0.71 -11.82
CA GLU A 212 -10.05 -0.29 -11.82
C GLU A 212 -10.82 -1.00 -12.94
N GLU A 213 -10.14 -1.31 -14.04
CA GLU A 213 -10.72 -1.97 -15.22
C GLU A 213 -9.84 -3.15 -15.71
N SER A 214 -10.43 -4.06 -16.49
CA SER A 214 -9.73 -5.27 -16.99
C SER A 214 -8.74 -5.00 -18.12
N ASP A 215 -8.78 -3.82 -18.74
CA ASP A 215 -7.85 -3.38 -19.78
C ASP A 215 -6.66 -2.58 -19.21
N ASP A 216 -6.66 -2.31 -17.89
CA ASP A 216 -5.56 -1.68 -17.20
C ASP A 216 -4.29 -2.55 -17.27
N VAL A 217 -3.16 -1.90 -17.60
CA VAL A 217 -1.84 -2.53 -17.67
C VAL A 217 -0.89 -1.84 -16.72
N TRP A 218 -0.42 -2.56 -15.71
CA TRP A 218 0.68 -2.11 -14.86
C TRP A 218 2.02 -2.56 -15.45
N THR A 219 2.95 -1.63 -15.64
CA THR A 219 4.32 -1.95 -16.10
C THR A 219 5.32 -1.70 -14.97
N THR A 220 6.16 -2.69 -14.70
CA THR A 220 7.22 -2.61 -13.69
C THR A 220 8.51 -3.23 -14.21
N SER A 221 9.65 -2.71 -13.78
CA SER A 221 10.96 -3.30 -14.06
C SER A 221 11.50 -4.08 -12.86
N VAL A 222 12.24 -5.15 -13.13
CA VAL A 222 12.85 -6.04 -12.14
C VAL A 222 14.31 -6.27 -12.46
N VAL A 223 15.07 -6.69 -11.46
CA VAL A 223 16.48 -7.01 -11.59
C VAL A 223 16.65 -8.52 -11.79
N PRO A 224 17.49 -8.95 -12.75
CA PRO A 224 17.80 -10.36 -12.90
C PRO A 224 18.55 -10.90 -11.68
N GLY A 225 18.21 -12.13 -11.27
CA GLY A 225 18.81 -12.83 -10.14
C GLY A 225 18.25 -12.47 -8.77
N VAL A 226 17.36 -11.48 -8.69
CA VAL A 226 16.66 -11.07 -7.47
C VAL A 226 15.25 -11.63 -7.47
N ASP A 227 14.76 -12.03 -6.30
CA ASP A 227 13.39 -12.49 -6.13
C ASP A 227 12.42 -11.33 -6.35
N PHE A 228 11.49 -11.53 -7.28
CA PHE A 228 10.39 -10.63 -7.55
C PHE A 228 9.14 -11.14 -6.82
N ASP A 229 8.87 -10.50 -5.70
CA ASP A 229 7.72 -10.78 -4.85
C ASP A 229 6.56 -9.86 -5.18
N LEU A 230 5.41 -10.48 -5.46
CA LEU A 230 4.12 -9.82 -5.61
C LEU A 230 3.10 -10.51 -4.73
N SER A 231 2.25 -9.71 -4.12
CA SER A 231 0.97 -10.19 -3.60
C SER A 231 -0.18 -9.37 -4.17
N TRP A 232 -1.40 -9.84 -4.03
CA TRP A 232 -2.58 -9.09 -4.43
C TRP A 232 -3.74 -9.25 -3.45
N LEU A 233 -4.58 -8.23 -3.41
CA LEU A 233 -5.80 -8.14 -2.64
C LEU A 233 -6.97 -7.93 -3.59
N VAL A 234 -8.06 -8.66 -3.35
CA VAL A 234 -9.33 -8.49 -4.06
C VAL A 234 -10.29 -7.77 -3.14
N ASP A 235 -10.98 -6.75 -3.65
CA ASP A 235 -12.02 -6.05 -2.92
C ASP A 235 -13.30 -5.95 -3.77
N ALA A 236 -14.37 -6.58 -3.27
CA ALA A 236 -15.70 -6.55 -3.87
C ALA A 236 -16.73 -5.89 -2.92
N SER A 237 -16.23 -5.32 -1.83
CA SER A 237 -17.02 -4.78 -0.72
C SER A 237 -17.88 -3.61 -1.17
N HIS A 238 -17.38 -2.79 -2.09
CA HIS A 238 -18.04 -1.58 -2.58
C HIS A 238 -19.41 -1.81 -3.25
N TYR A 239 -19.72 -3.03 -3.71
CA TYR A 239 -21.07 -3.42 -4.20
C TYR A 239 -21.72 -4.54 -3.37
N GLY A 240 -21.21 -4.81 -2.17
CA GLY A 240 -21.83 -5.74 -1.23
C GLY A 240 -21.35 -7.19 -1.30
N ALA A 241 -20.34 -7.51 -2.12
CA ALA A 241 -19.84 -8.88 -2.24
C ALA A 241 -18.63 -9.15 -1.32
N PRO A 242 -18.42 -10.40 -0.87
CA PRO A 242 -17.19 -10.77 -0.20
C PRO A 242 -16.04 -10.86 -1.22
N PRO A 243 -14.77 -10.72 -0.80
CA PRO A 243 -13.64 -11.02 -1.66
C PRO A 243 -13.68 -12.49 -2.08
N GLY A 244 -13.44 -12.75 -3.37
CA GLY A 244 -13.55 -14.07 -3.94
C GLY A 244 -12.24 -14.81 -4.09
N GLN A 245 -12.18 -15.61 -5.15
CA GLN A 245 -11.01 -16.41 -5.49
C GLN A 245 -10.15 -15.68 -6.52
N THR A 246 -8.88 -16.03 -6.56
CA THR A 246 -7.93 -15.57 -7.58
C THR A 246 -7.26 -16.74 -8.28
N LYS A 247 -6.81 -16.50 -9.51
CA LYS A 247 -5.89 -17.36 -10.25
C LYS A 247 -4.92 -16.47 -11.03
N TYR A 248 -3.76 -17.02 -11.38
CA TYR A 248 -2.77 -16.28 -12.15
C TYR A 248 -2.12 -17.15 -13.21
N ALA A 249 -1.55 -16.50 -14.22
CA ALA A 249 -0.82 -17.14 -15.30
C ALA A 249 0.33 -16.24 -15.75
N PHE A 250 1.42 -16.87 -16.20
CA PHE A 250 2.66 -16.23 -16.61
C PHE A 250 2.97 -16.62 -18.05
N ASP A 251 3.23 -15.62 -18.90
CA ASP A 251 3.61 -15.79 -20.30
C ASP A 251 2.68 -16.72 -21.11
N ILE A 252 1.37 -16.57 -20.91
CA ILE A 252 0.36 -17.25 -21.73
C ILE A 252 0.04 -16.44 -22.99
N ALA A 253 -0.22 -17.15 -24.09
CA ALA A 253 -0.48 -16.54 -25.39
C ALA A 253 -1.85 -15.88 -25.49
N ASP A 254 -2.85 -16.44 -24.81
CA ASP A 254 -4.23 -15.93 -24.78
C ASP A 254 -4.75 -15.96 -23.32
N PRO A 255 -4.88 -14.79 -22.65
CA PRO A 255 -5.43 -14.73 -21.30
C PRO A 255 -6.91 -15.11 -21.21
N GLU A 256 -7.64 -15.12 -22.33
CA GLU A 256 -9.06 -15.50 -22.35
C GLU A 256 -9.28 -17.02 -22.39
N ASP A 257 -8.25 -17.81 -22.77
CA ASP A 257 -8.34 -19.27 -22.84
C ASP A 257 -8.03 -19.93 -21.49
N ASP A 258 -9.09 -20.17 -20.72
CA ASP A 258 -9.03 -20.87 -19.43
C ASP A 258 -8.68 -22.36 -19.53
N ALA A 259 -8.63 -22.95 -20.74
CA ALA A 259 -8.27 -24.36 -20.91
C ALA A 259 -6.75 -24.60 -20.74
N ILE A 260 -5.94 -23.56 -20.87
CA ILE A 260 -4.49 -23.63 -20.69
C ILE A 260 -4.20 -23.58 -19.18
N SER A 261 -3.92 -24.72 -18.56
CA SER A 261 -3.67 -24.80 -17.11
C SER A 261 -2.24 -25.24 -16.78
N SER A 262 -1.71 -24.68 -15.69
CA SER A 262 -0.39 -24.98 -15.19
C SER A 262 -0.36 -24.88 -13.65
N PRO A 263 0.08 -25.93 -12.92
CA PRO A 263 0.10 -25.91 -11.45
C PRO A 263 0.95 -24.79 -10.84
N ASN A 264 1.95 -24.29 -11.57
CA ASN A 264 2.83 -23.21 -11.12
C ASN A 264 2.54 -21.85 -11.79
N GLY A 265 1.51 -21.78 -12.64
CA GLY A 265 1.14 -20.58 -13.39
C GLY A 265 2.01 -20.31 -14.62
N ILE A 266 3.10 -21.04 -14.84
CA ILE A 266 3.98 -20.80 -16.00
C ILE A 266 3.38 -21.47 -17.23
N GLY A 267 3.08 -20.68 -18.26
CA GLY A 267 2.51 -21.16 -19.51
C GLY A 267 1.06 -21.66 -19.41
N GLY A 268 0.36 -21.38 -18.29
CA GLY A 268 -1.05 -21.71 -18.10
C GLY A 268 -1.59 -21.18 -16.77
N TRP A 269 -2.91 -21.11 -16.63
CA TRP A 269 -3.60 -20.69 -15.41
C TRP A 269 -3.42 -21.68 -14.26
N THR A 270 -3.20 -21.14 -13.06
CA THR A 270 -3.39 -21.91 -11.83
C THR A 270 -4.87 -22.17 -11.56
N ASP A 271 -5.16 -23.12 -10.67
CA ASP A 271 -6.51 -23.28 -10.13
C ASP A 271 -6.96 -22.04 -9.34
N TRP A 272 -8.28 -21.79 -9.35
CA TRP A 272 -8.90 -20.79 -8.49
C TRP A 272 -8.70 -21.15 -7.02
N ALA A 273 -8.27 -20.18 -6.22
CA ALA A 273 -8.11 -20.38 -4.79
C ALA A 273 -8.43 -19.09 -4.02
N ARG A 274 -8.92 -19.24 -2.77
CA ARG A 274 -8.99 -18.13 -1.81
C ARG A 274 -7.58 -17.82 -1.34
N ARG A 275 -6.86 -17.07 -2.18
CA ARG A 275 -5.49 -16.64 -1.93
C ARG A 275 -5.52 -15.12 -1.83
N ASP A 276 -5.22 -14.60 -0.65
CA ASP A 276 -4.51 -13.33 -0.53
C ASP A 276 -3.13 -13.61 -1.13
N GLY A 277 -3.04 -13.50 -2.45
CA GLY A 277 -2.18 -14.37 -3.23
C GLY A 277 -0.79 -13.81 -3.36
N ILE A 278 0.15 -14.34 -2.59
CA ILE A 278 1.57 -14.25 -2.90
C ILE A 278 1.81 -15.15 -4.12
N ALA A 279 2.23 -14.58 -5.25
CA ALA A 279 2.90 -15.38 -6.26
C ALA A 279 4.17 -15.93 -5.61
N SER A 280 4.45 -17.23 -5.74
CA SER A 280 5.76 -17.76 -5.33
C SER A 280 6.86 -16.85 -5.88
N PRO A 281 7.87 -16.47 -5.07
CA PRO A 281 8.92 -15.55 -5.50
C PRO A 281 9.42 -15.93 -6.89
N ILE A 282 9.30 -15.01 -7.85
CA ILE A 282 9.71 -15.25 -9.23
C ILE A 282 11.13 -14.74 -9.38
N ARG A 283 12.06 -15.60 -9.80
CA ARG A 283 13.43 -15.19 -10.05
C ARG A 283 13.74 -15.29 -11.54
N PHE A 284 13.95 -14.14 -12.17
CA PHE A 284 14.40 -14.07 -13.56
C PHE A 284 15.90 -14.31 -13.64
N GLY A 285 16.34 -15.10 -14.60
CA GLY A 285 17.75 -15.35 -14.87
C GLY A 285 18.45 -14.13 -15.47
N VAL A 286 19.79 -14.13 -15.45
CA VAL A 286 20.59 -13.08 -16.10
C VAL A 286 20.47 -13.16 -17.62
N GLU A 287 20.21 -14.36 -18.15
CA GLU A 287 19.93 -14.63 -19.55
C GLU A 287 18.61 -14.03 -20.04
N GLU A 288 17.69 -13.70 -19.13
CA GLU A 288 16.41 -13.04 -19.42
C GLU A 288 16.55 -11.50 -19.42
N ALA A 289 17.74 -10.97 -19.14
CA ALA A 289 17.99 -9.53 -19.17
C ALA A 289 17.62 -8.91 -20.54
N GLY A 290 16.82 -7.83 -20.50
CA GLY A 290 16.30 -7.14 -21.68
C GLY A 290 15.06 -7.79 -22.30
N THR A 291 14.47 -8.79 -21.65
CA THR A 291 13.20 -9.41 -22.08
C THR A 291 12.01 -8.87 -21.30
N GLU A 292 10.82 -9.05 -21.88
CA GLU A 292 9.54 -8.74 -21.26
C GLU A 292 8.81 -10.04 -20.95
N HIS A 293 8.22 -10.09 -19.76
CA HIS A 293 7.29 -11.14 -19.34
C HIS A 293 5.95 -10.52 -18.95
N VAL A 294 4.90 -11.32 -18.97
CA VAL A 294 3.55 -10.86 -18.61
C VAL A 294 2.94 -11.80 -17.58
N LEU A 295 2.58 -11.23 -16.43
CA LEU A 295 1.77 -11.88 -15.41
C LEU A 295 0.32 -11.40 -15.54
N TYR A 296 -0.59 -12.34 -15.67
CA TYR A 296 -2.02 -12.11 -15.64
C TYR A 296 -2.58 -12.59 -14.31
N VAL A 297 -3.44 -11.78 -13.69
CA VAL A 297 -4.16 -12.15 -12.48
C VAL A 297 -5.65 -11.97 -12.72
N ARG A 298 -6.43 -13.04 -12.56
CA ARG A 298 -7.89 -12.98 -12.56
C ARG A 298 -8.40 -13.03 -11.14
N ALA A 299 -9.34 -12.17 -10.83
CA ALA A 299 -10.03 -12.15 -9.57
C ALA A 299 -11.53 -12.07 -9.80
N ARG A 300 -12.28 -12.79 -8.97
CA ARG A 300 -13.74 -12.77 -8.97
C ARG A 300 -14.27 -12.40 -7.59
N ASP A 301 -15.55 -12.05 -7.53
CA ASP A 301 -16.21 -11.87 -6.25
C ASP A 301 -16.41 -13.21 -5.51
N GLY A 302 -16.83 -13.15 -4.24
CA GLY A 302 -16.99 -14.32 -3.39
C GLY A 302 -18.27 -15.11 -3.60
N PHE A 303 -19.10 -14.79 -4.60
CA PHE A 303 -20.26 -15.58 -4.97
C PHE A 303 -19.84 -16.68 -5.95
N GLU A 304 -20.23 -17.93 -5.68
CA GLU A 304 -19.74 -19.10 -6.44
C GLU A 304 -20.16 -19.08 -7.92
N ASP A 305 -21.30 -18.45 -8.22
CA ASP A 305 -21.91 -18.30 -9.55
C ASP A 305 -21.84 -16.84 -10.03
N SER A 306 -20.75 -16.11 -9.80
CA SER A 306 -20.57 -14.77 -10.39
C SER A 306 -19.80 -14.83 -11.70
N ASP A 307 -20.29 -14.04 -12.67
CA ASP A 307 -19.55 -13.69 -13.89
C ASP A 307 -18.73 -12.40 -13.69
N PHE A 308 -18.66 -11.87 -12.45
CA PHE A 308 -17.97 -10.63 -12.12
C PHE A 308 -16.49 -10.90 -11.89
N GLU A 309 -15.70 -10.62 -12.91
CA GLU A 309 -14.26 -10.85 -12.91
C GLU A 309 -13.50 -9.60 -13.35
N ILE A 310 -12.33 -9.39 -12.75
CA ILE A 310 -11.32 -8.46 -13.24
C ILE A 310 -10.10 -9.23 -13.70
N LEU A 311 -9.54 -8.82 -14.84
CA LEU A 311 -8.27 -9.31 -15.36
C LEU A 311 -7.22 -8.21 -15.22
N ALA A 312 -6.25 -8.40 -14.34
CA ALA A 312 -5.10 -7.51 -14.23
C ALA A 312 -3.95 -8.01 -15.10
N THR A 313 -3.39 -7.10 -15.90
CA THR A 313 -2.22 -7.37 -16.73
C THR A 313 -0.99 -6.65 -16.18
N ILE A 314 0.03 -7.41 -15.82
CA ILE A 314 1.28 -6.91 -15.24
C ILE A 314 2.42 -7.21 -16.21
N ARG A 315 2.95 -6.17 -16.86
CA ARG A 315 4.13 -6.25 -17.72
C ARG A 315 5.40 -6.09 -16.90
N ILE A 316 6.25 -7.09 -16.96
CA ILE A 316 7.47 -7.20 -16.19
C ILE A 316 8.66 -7.09 -17.14
N GLN A 317 9.40 -6.00 -17.03
CA GLN A 317 10.61 -5.76 -17.81
C GLN A 317 11.83 -6.20 -17.02
N VAL A 318 12.59 -7.17 -17.51
CA VAL A 318 13.83 -7.60 -16.86
C VAL A 318 14.94 -6.65 -17.26
N ALA A 319 15.35 -5.77 -16.35
CA ALA A 319 16.30 -4.71 -16.66
C ALA A 319 17.70 -5.28 -16.98
N PRO A 320 18.36 -4.82 -18.05
CA PRO A 320 19.72 -5.22 -18.37
C PRO A 320 20.71 -4.48 -17.46
N ILE A 321 20.99 -5.06 -16.29
CA ILE A 321 21.97 -4.53 -15.34
C ILE A 321 23.39 -4.93 -15.79
N THR A 322 24.18 -3.95 -16.20
CA THR A 322 25.52 -4.16 -16.78
C THR A 322 26.65 -3.58 -15.94
N PHE A 323 26.38 -2.51 -15.18
CA PHE A 323 27.40 -1.75 -14.44
C PHE A 323 28.63 -1.38 -15.30
N ASP A 324 28.42 -1.11 -16.59
CA ASP A 324 29.44 -0.80 -17.60
C ASP A 324 30.01 0.62 -17.47
N ARG A 325 29.34 1.48 -16.71
CA ARG A 325 29.71 2.87 -16.43
C ARG A 325 30.03 3.04 -14.96
N PHE A 326 30.88 4.00 -14.64
CA PHE A 326 31.32 4.19 -13.27
C PHE A 326 30.27 4.93 -12.42
N ALA A 327 29.93 6.18 -12.78
CA ALA A 327 29.06 7.00 -11.96
C ALA A 327 27.95 7.74 -12.75
N LEU A 328 26.76 7.82 -12.17
CA LEU A 328 25.68 8.71 -12.59
C LEU A 328 25.47 9.76 -11.51
N ILE A 329 25.58 11.03 -11.85
CA ILE A 329 25.18 12.14 -10.98
C ILE A 329 23.74 12.49 -11.34
N VAL A 330 22.84 12.34 -10.38
CA VAL A 330 21.44 12.68 -10.52
C VAL A 330 21.21 14.03 -9.87
N ASP A 331 20.77 14.99 -10.66
CA ASP A 331 20.40 16.31 -10.19
C ASP A 331 18.89 16.37 -9.95
N ASP A 332 18.49 16.26 -8.68
CA ASP A 332 17.10 16.41 -8.21
C ASP A 332 16.91 17.80 -7.59
N THR A 333 17.59 18.78 -8.16
CA THR A 333 17.46 20.19 -7.84
C THR A 333 16.63 20.86 -8.92
N LYS A 334 15.70 21.71 -8.49
CA LYS A 334 14.92 22.52 -9.43
C LYS A 334 15.76 23.75 -9.77
N SER A 335 16.03 23.97 -11.06
CA SER A 335 16.84 25.10 -11.55
C SER A 335 16.22 26.45 -11.19
N VAL A 336 16.61 27.00 -10.04
CA VAL A 336 16.19 28.32 -9.58
C VAL A 336 17.43 29.10 -9.10
N GLY A 337 18.20 29.65 -10.03
CA GLY A 337 19.18 30.74 -9.86
C GLY A 337 20.42 30.46 -9.00
N THR A 338 20.33 29.67 -7.94
CA THR A 338 21.44 29.22 -7.09
C THR A 338 21.99 27.85 -7.51
N ASP A 339 21.39 27.24 -8.54
CA ASP A 339 21.79 25.94 -9.08
C ASP A 339 23.12 26.03 -9.82
N ASP A 340 23.27 27.04 -10.69
CA ASP A 340 24.47 27.20 -11.53
C ASP A 340 25.80 27.20 -10.73
N GLU A 341 25.85 27.84 -9.56
CA GLU A 341 27.05 27.84 -8.69
C GLU A 341 27.28 26.48 -8.03
N HIS A 342 26.19 25.80 -7.68
CA HIS A 342 26.24 24.48 -7.08
C HIS A 342 26.64 23.41 -8.11
N ASP A 343 26.09 23.48 -9.33
CA ASP A 343 26.41 22.60 -10.45
C ASP A 343 27.86 22.78 -10.89
N ALA A 344 28.34 24.04 -10.92
CA ALA A 344 29.74 24.33 -11.13
C ALA A 344 30.63 23.65 -10.06
N TYR A 345 30.25 23.68 -8.79
CA TYR A 345 30.98 22.98 -7.74
C TYR A 345 30.94 21.45 -7.92
N VAL A 346 29.77 20.88 -8.20
CA VAL A 346 29.63 19.43 -8.44
C VAL A 346 30.48 19.01 -9.63
N ASP A 347 30.50 19.79 -10.71
CA ASP A 347 31.30 19.48 -11.89
C ASP A 347 32.81 19.64 -11.65
N GLU A 348 33.23 20.75 -11.05
CA GLU A 348 34.65 21.07 -10.82
C GLU A 348 35.31 20.18 -9.77
N VAL A 349 34.57 19.79 -8.73
CA VAL A 349 35.14 19.07 -7.58
C VAL A 349 34.79 17.59 -7.63
N LEU A 350 33.50 17.26 -7.67
CA LEU A 350 33.05 15.88 -7.51
C LEU A 350 33.22 15.09 -8.82
N ALA A 351 32.66 15.60 -9.91
CA ALA A 351 32.71 14.90 -11.19
C ALA A 351 34.13 14.87 -11.77
N ALA A 352 34.91 15.94 -11.62
CA ALA A 352 36.33 15.93 -12.00
C ALA A 352 37.09 14.76 -11.36
N ARG A 353 36.89 14.49 -10.07
CA ARG A 353 37.53 13.37 -9.37
C ARG A 353 36.98 12.02 -9.78
N LEU A 354 35.66 11.90 -9.95
CA LEU A 354 35.04 10.65 -10.40
C LEU A 354 35.49 10.30 -11.83
N ARG A 355 35.72 11.29 -12.70
CA ARG A 355 36.23 11.12 -14.06
C ARG A 355 37.67 10.59 -14.11
N GLU A 356 38.46 10.78 -13.05
CA GLU A 356 39.78 10.14 -12.91
C GLU A 356 39.67 8.61 -12.74
N ILE A 357 38.53 8.13 -12.23
CA ILE A 357 38.27 6.72 -11.95
C ILE A 357 37.55 6.05 -13.13
N GLY A 358 36.56 6.70 -13.73
CA GLY A 358 35.80 6.13 -14.83
C GLY A 358 34.80 7.10 -15.48
N SER A 359 33.90 6.57 -16.31
CA SER A 359 32.88 7.39 -16.98
C SER A 359 31.88 7.98 -15.98
N VAL A 360 31.59 9.26 -16.11
CA VAL A 360 30.64 10.00 -15.28
C VAL A 360 29.63 10.67 -16.20
N ASP A 361 28.36 10.36 -15.99
CA ASP A 361 27.25 10.98 -16.70
C ASP A 361 26.34 11.73 -15.73
N TYR A 362 25.45 12.55 -16.29
CA TYR A 362 24.50 13.36 -15.55
C TYR A 362 23.08 13.00 -15.96
N PHE A 363 22.15 13.04 -14.99
CA PHE A 363 20.72 12.97 -15.22
C PHE A 363 20.04 14.10 -14.47
N ASP A 364 19.38 14.98 -15.20
CA ASP A 364 18.55 16.03 -14.63
C ASP A 364 17.13 15.50 -14.46
N VAL A 365 16.65 15.47 -13.22
CA VAL A 365 15.30 15.02 -12.87
C VAL A 365 14.23 15.94 -13.45
N TYR A 366 14.45 17.24 -13.48
CA TYR A 366 13.45 18.22 -13.95
C TYR A 366 13.60 18.52 -15.44
N GLY A 367 14.74 18.19 -16.04
CA GLY A 367 14.99 18.24 -17.47
C GLY A 367 15.17 19.67 -17.98
N ASP A 368 14.23 20.15 -18.79
CA ASP A 368 14.31 21.53 -19.29
C ASP A 368 13.99 22.51 -18.13
N PRO A 369 14.70 23.64 -17.95
CA PRO A 369 14.38 24.66 -16.94
C PRO A 369 12.93 25.19 -16.94
N GLU A 370 12.17 25.01 -18.03
CA GLU A 370 10.73 25.31 -18.07
C GLU A 370 9.83 24.18 -17.50
N GLY A 371 10.38 22.98 -17.33
CA GLY A 371 9.76 21.78 -16.80
C GLY A 371 9.59 21.83 -15.29
N TYR A 372 8.33 21.80 -14.82
CA TYR A 372 8.01 21.76 -13.39
C TYR A 372 7.78 20.35 -12.84
N SER A 373 7.86 19.33 -13.69
CA SER A 373 7.49 17.96 -13.36
C SER A 373 8.73 17.08 -13.32
N PRO A 374 9.08 16.53 -12.15
CA PRO A 374 10.22 15.63 -12.04
C PRO A 374 9.95 14.33 -12.79
N HIS A 375 10.98 13.80 -13.42
CA HIS A 375 10.96 12.56 -14.17
C HIS A 375 11.61 11.43 -13.35
N PRO A 376 10.93 10.29 -13.15
CA PRO A 376 11.55 9.15 -12.49
C PRO A 376 12.71 8.61 -13.33
N ILE A 377 13.78 8.18 -12.68
CA ILE A 377 14.89 7.53 -13.36
C ILE A 377 14.53 6.07 -13.65
N PRO A 378 14.59 5.63 -14.91
CA PRO A 378 14.33 4.25 -15.26
C PRO A 378 15.42 3.32 -14.72
N LEU A 379 15.03 2.13 -14.27
CA LEU A 379 15.93 1.12 -13.72
C LEU A 379 17.01 0.72 -14.74
N GLU A 380 16.67 0.71 -16.02
CA GLU A 380 17.57 0.38 -17.12
C GLU A 380 18.71 1.39 -17.24
N LEU A 381 18.47 2.67 -16.92
CA LEU A 381 19.52 3.68 -16.86
C LEU A 381 20.39 3.47 -15.62
N LEU A 382 19.79 3.29 -14.44
CA LEU A 382 20.54 3.03 -13.20
C LEU A 382 21.45 1.81 -13.32
N GLY A 383 20.94 0.74 -13.93
CA GLY A 383 21.64 -0.53 -14.12
C GLY A 383 22.94 -0.45 -14.91
N ARG A 384 23.22 0.67 -15.58
CA ARG A 384 24.48 0.89 -16.29
C ARG A 384 25.60 1.38 -15.37
N TYR A 385 25.28 1.95 -14.21
CA TYR A 385 26.27 2.65 -13.38
C TYR A 385 26.58 1.86 -12.12
N GLN A 386 27.85 1.78 -11.76
CA GLN A 386 28.26 1.15 -10.48
C GLN A 386 27.85 2.01 -9.27
N VAL A 387 27.80 3.33 -9.47
CA VAL A 387 27.52 4.32 -8.45
C VAL A 387 26.52 5.35 -8.97
N VAL A 388 25.52 5.67 -8.15
CA VAL A 388 24.56 6.75 -8.38
C VAL A 388 24.75 7.77 -7.26
N LEU A 389 25.11 9.00 -7.61
CA LEU A 389 25.22 10.11 -6.68
C LEU A 389 23.99 10.98 -6.86
N TRP A 390 23.07 10.93 -5.90
CA TRP A 390 21.79 11.61 -5.97
C TRP A 390 21.85 12.94 -5.23
N HIS A 391 21.90 14.02 -5.98
CA HIS A 391 21.90 15.37 -5.46
C HIS A 391 20.47 15.85 -5.16
N THR A 392 20.22 16.42 -3.99
CA THR A 392 18.89 16.86 -3.51
C THR A 392 18.95 18.28 -2.94
N ASN A 393 17.93 19.10 -3.24
CA ASN A 393 17.78 20.40 -2.56
C ASN A 393 17.20 20.25 -1.15
N ARG A 394 17.49 21.23 -0.30
CA ARG A 394 17.08 21.43 1.11
C ARG A 394 15.58 21.29 1.36
N ASN A 395 14.76 21.52 0.33
CA ASN A 395 13.32 21.34 0.39
C ASN A 395 12.98 20.04 -0.33
N LEU A 396 13.09 18.91 0.39
CA LEU A 396 12.50 17.65 -0.03
C LEU A 396 10.99 17.86 -0.15
N ASN A 397 10.56 18.25 -1.34
CA ASN A 397 9.16 18.27 -1.70
C ASN A 397 8.72 16.80 -1.77
N PRO A 398 7.55 16.40 -1.25
CA PRO A 398 6.95 15.06 -1.42
C PRO A 398 6.61 14.69 -2.88
N ARG A 399 7.34 15.27 -3.84
CA ARG A 399 7.34 15.03 -5.28
C ARG A 399 8.76 15.00 -5.82
N SER A 400 9.78 14.79 -4.99
CA SER A 400 11.17 14.72 -5.48
C SER A 400 11.33 13.56 -6.46
N GLY A 401 12.26 13.68 -7.42
CA GLY A 401 12.60 12.58 -8.31
C GLY A 401 13.00 11.33 -7.54
N LEU A 402 13.59 11.51 -6.35
CA LEU A 402 13.98 10.43 -5.44
C LEU A 402 12.80 9.55 -5.04
N GLU A 403 11.70 10.17 -4.59
CA GLU A 403 10.47 9.45 -4.21
C GLU A 403 9.82 8.78 -5.42
N LEU A 404 9.80 9.46 -6.58
CA LEU A 404 9.29 8.90 -7.83
C LEU A 404 10.13 7.71 -8.32
N SER A 405 11.42 7.68 -7.99
CA SER A 405 12.37 6.65 -8.42
C SER A 405 12.65 5.57 -7.38
N GLN A 406 11.98 5.60 -6.22
CA GLN A 406 12.26 4.71 -5.08
C GLN A 406 12.24 3.22 -5.46
N ASN A 407 11.34 2.80 -6.35
CA ASN A 407 11.24 1.41 -6.80
C ASN A 407 12.44 1.02 -7.68
N ALA A 408 12.83 1.90 -8.61
CA ALA A 408 13.99 1.68 -9.46
C ALA A 408 15.28 1.68 -8.65
N LEU A 409 15.41 2.58 -7.66
CA LEU A 409 16.56 2.64 -6.76
C LEU A 409 16.64 1.42 -5.84
N GLY A 410 15.53 0.99 -5.24
CA GLY A 410 15.47 -0.22 -4.43
C GLY A 410 15.89 -1.46 -5.23
N ALA A 411 15.39 -1.58 -6.46
CA ALA A 411 15.78 -2.65 -7.36
C ALA A 411 17.28 -2.55 -7.70
N TYR A 412 17.77 -1.39 -8.15
CA TYR A 412 19.18 -1.13 -8.44
C TYR A 412 20.12 -1.50 -7.28
N MET A 413 19.78 -1.13 -6.04
CA MET A 413 20.56 -1.51 -4.85
C MET A 413 20.55 -3.02 -4.60
N SER A 414 19.39 -3.66 -4.79
CA SER A 414 19.28 -5.13 -4.72
C SER A 414 20.15 -5.84 -5.77
N ALA A 415 20.45 -5.17 -6.89
CA ALA A 415 21.37 -5.64 -7.91
C ALA A 415 22.86 -5.47 -7.55
N GLY A 416 23.17 -4.86 -6.40
CA GLY A 416 24.53 -4.50 -5.97
C GLY A 416 24.98 -3.10 -6.36
N GLY A 417 24.08 -2.29 -6.92
CA GLY A 417 24.32 -0.88 -7.19
C GLY A 417 24.49 -0.06 -5.91
N ARG A 418 25.26 1.02 -5.98
CA ARG A 418 25.50 1.91 -4.83
C ARG A 418 24.83 3.26 -5.04
N VAL A 419 24.09 3.75 -4.06
CA VAL A 419 23.45 5.08 -4.08
C VAL A 419 24.05 5.95 -2.98
N PHE A 420 24.50 7.16 -3.32
CA PHE A 420 24.97 8.16 -2.36
C PHE A 420 24.08 9.38 -2.46
N LEU A 421 23.37 9.71 -1.38
CA LEU A 421 22.62 10.97 -1.32
C LEU A 421 23.57 12.14 -0.99
N ILE A 422 23.46 13.21 -1.75
CA ILE A 422 24.19 14.47 -1.56
C ILE A 422 23.13 15.56 -1.44
N GLY A 423 23.17 16.37 -0.39
CA GLY A 423 22.16 17.40 -0.17
C GLY A 423 22.65 18.56 0.68
N GLY A 424 21.94 19.69 0.58
CA GLY A 424 22.33 21.10 0.84
C GLY A 424 23.02 21.52 2.15
N ARG A 425 23.53 20.58 2.94
CA ARG A 425 24.48 20.82 4.03
C ARG A 425 25.83 20.11 3.83
N LEU A 426 26.01 19.20 2.87
CA LEU A 426 27.36 18.72 2.50
C LEU A 426 28.21 19.83 1.84
N ALA A 427 27.58 20.71 1.05
CA ALA A 427 28.19 21.95 0.56
C ALA A 427 28.42 22.97 1.70
N GLY A 428 27.56 22.99 2.73
CA GLY A 428 27.73 23.80 3.94
C GLY A 428 28.79 23.25 4.92
N LEU A 429 29.01 21.93 4.94
CA LEU A 429 30.03 21.23 5.72
C LEU A 429 31.45 21.50 5.19
N ALA A 430 31.58 21.85 3.90
CA ALA A 430 32.82 22.36 3.33
C ALA A 430 33.11 23.82 3.71
N LEU A 431 32.19 24.49 4.43
CA LEU A 431 32.27 25.90 4.86
C LEU A 431 32.26 26.07 6.40
N ASP A 432 32.83 25.13 7.16
CA ASP A 432 33.28 25.31 8.56
C ASP A 432 32.21 25.24 9.69
N ASP A 433 31.12 24.48 9.53
CA ASP A 433 30.22 24.14 10.65
C ASP A 433 29.72 22.69 10.61
N PHE A 434 30.35 21.84 11.44
CA PHE A 434 30.06 20.39 11.56
C PHE A 434 28.91 20.08 12.53
N SER A 435 27.99 21.01 12.79
CA SER A 435 26.83 20.74 13.65
C SER A 435 25.57 20.34 12.87
N TYR A 436 25.44 19.03 12.59
CA TYR A 436 24.18 18.43 12.10
C TYR A 436 23.48 17.63 13.20
N PRO A 437 22.23 17.98 13.59
CA PRO A 437 21.66 19.31 13.69
C PRO A 437 21.28 19.65 15.15
N LYS A 438 21.46 20.91 15.53
CA LYS A 438 20.68 21.51 16.62
C LYS A 438 19.42 22.12 15.99
N GLU A 439 18.30 21.56 16.40
CA GLU A 439 16.90 21.99 16.15
C GLU A 439 16.32 21.72 14.76
N PHE A 440 15.72 20.53 14.65
CA PHE A 440 14.58 20.26 13.78
C PHE A 440 13.32 20.82 14.44
N SER A 441 12.65 21.78 13.81
CA SER A 441 11.21 21.97 14.00
C SER A 441 10.55 22.29 12.65
N MET A 442 10.10 21.23 11.98
CA MET A 442 8.93 21.22 11.11
C MET A 442 8.38 19.80 11.21
N GLU A 443 7.13 19.68 11.64
CA GLU A 443 6.37 18.43 11.79
C GLU A 443 6.18 17.74 10.44
N TYR A 444 7.19 17.01 9.99
CA TYR A 444 7.06 15.97 8.99
C TYR A 444 7.69 14.71 9.58
N ASP A 445 6.86 13.72 9.91
CA ASP A 445 7.34 12.45 10.45
C ASP A 445 7.93 11.64 9.30
N TRP A 446 9.25 11.74 9.12
CA TRP A 446 10.00 11.01 8.10
C TRP A 446 10.27 9.54 8.49
N ARG A 447 9.86 9.12 9.69
CA ARG A 447 9.94 7.73 10.14
C ARG A 447 8.97 6.90 9.30
N GLY A 448 9.49 5.97 8.49
CA GLY A 448 8.70 5.20 7.52
C GLY A 448 8.82 5.68 6.06
N THR A 449 9.72 6.62 5.77
CA THR A 449 10.06 7.00 4.38
C THR A 449 11.13 6.07 3.81
N PHE A 450 11.13 5.84 2.49
CA PHE A 450 12.16 5.06 1.79
C PHE A 450 13.60 5.45 2.18
N VAL A 451 13.85 6.75 2.33
CA VAL A 451 15.14 7.30 2.74
C VAL A 451 15.54 6.77 4.12
N TRP A 452 14.62 6.75 5.08
CA TRP A 452 14.91 6.24 6.41
C TRP A 452 14.96 4.71 6.45
N ASP A 453 14.04 4.02 5.78
CA ASP A 453 13.92 2.57 5.93
C ASP A 453 14.97 1.78 5.15
N ARG A 454 15.46 2.31 4.02
CA ARG A 454 16.43 1.62 3.15
C ARG A 454 17.80 2.27 3.15
N LEU A 455 17.88 3.59 3.09
CA LEU A 455 19.17 4.29 2.96
C LEU A 455 19.83 4.59 4.31
N HIS A 456 19.07 4.65 5.41
CA HIS A 456 19.62 4.85 6.76
C HIS A 456 19.98 3.53 7.47
N TYR A 457 19.33 2.41 7.11
CA TYR A 457 19.54 1.11 7.75
C TYR A 457 20.63 0.24 7.10
N GLU A 458 20.89 0.38 5.80
CA GLU A 458 21.80 -0.56 5.12
C GLU A 458 23.24 -0.11 5.01
N ASP A 459 23.57 1.18 5.09
CA ASP A 459 24.92 1.62 5.37
C ASP A 459 24.93 3.12 5.65
N THR A 460 25.59 3.49 6.74
CA THR A 460 26.06 4.83 7.07
C THR A 460 26.35 5.64 5.79
N ILE A 461 25.98 6.93 5.79
CA ILE A 461 26.68 7.92 4.96
C ILE A 461 28.18 7.75 5.34
N VAL A 462 28.93 7.01 4.51
CA VAL A 462 30.22 6.31 4.79
C VAL A 462 30.12 4.93 5.50
N GLY A 463 29.64 3.90 4.80
CA GLY A 463 29.81 2.48 5.16
C GLY A 463 31.05 1.86 4.49
N VAL A 464 32.02 1.42 5.29
CA VAL A 464 33.23 0.69 4.87
C VAL A 464 32.95 -0.81 4.98
N PRO A 465 33.24 -1.66 3.97
CA PRO A 465 33.24 -3.10 4.18
C PRO A 465 34.38 -3.44 5.15
N THR A 466 34.06 -4.03 6.30
CA THR A 466 35.10 -4.60 7.16
C THR A 466 35.71 -5.81 6.46
N SER A 467 36.93 -5.64 5.98
CA SER A 467 37.78 -6.75 5.55
C SER A 467 38.01 -7.68 6.76
N GLY A 468 37.35 -8.83 6.80
CA GLY A 468 37.70 -9.89 7.75
C GLY A 468 36.58 -10.84 8.13
N SER A 469 36.30 -11.82 7.28
CA SER A 469 35.77 -13.12 7.71
C SER A 469 36.27 -14.20 6.76
N SER A 470 37.56 -14.53 6.90
CA SER A 470 38.01 -15.86 6.53
C SER A 470 37.65 -16.80 7.69
N MET A 471 36.51 -17.47 7.57
CA MET A 471 36.29 -18.89 7.89
C MET A 471 34.98 -19.34 7.27
#